data_AF-A0A7X7R6E0-F1
#
_entry.id   AF-A0A7X7R6E0-F1
#
_cell.length_a   1.000
_cell.length_b   1.000
_cell.length_c   1.000
_cell.angle_alpha   90.00
_cell.angle_beta   90.00
_cell.angle_gamma   90.00
#
_symmetry.space_group_name_H-M   'P 1'
#
loop_
_entity.id
_entity.type
_entity.pdbx_description
1 polymer ?
#
loop_
_entity_poly.entity_id
_entity_poly.type
_entity_poly.pdbx_seq_one_letter_code
_entity_poly.pdbx_strand_id
1 'polypeptide(L)' 'IGTIHTYTRNPFMVGYTRELKRAIRKNDTFMTKIILDKVIDWYDEEIENISKDQYVFNKNMHQKAYNILLEYRQSLQS' A
#
# COMPACT_ATOMS: atom_id res chain seq x y z
N ILE A 1 -13.22 16.47 -6.22
CA ILE A 1 -14.03 15.59 -5.35
C ILE A 1 -13.69 14.16 -5.77
N GLY A 2 -12.75 13.52 -5.07
CA GLY A 2 -12.31 12.17 -5.39
C GLY A 2 -13.32 11.17 -4.87
N THR A 3 -14.10 10.55 -5.74
CA THR A 3 -15.01 9.46 -5.36
C THR A 3 -14.22 8.17 -5.15
N ILE A 4 -14.82 7.20 -4.44
CA ILE A 4 -14.41 5.80 -4.14
C ILE A 4 -13.48 5.12 -5.16
N HIS A 5 -13.63 5.47 -6.44
CA HIS A 5 -12.82 4.97 -7.54
C HIS A 5 -11.37 5.47 -7.58
N THR A 6 -11.03 6.54 -6.86
CA THR A 6 -9.71 7.18 -6.98
C THR A 6 -8.63 6.43 -6.20
N TYR A 7 -8.95 5.93 -4.98
CA TYR A 7 -7.96 5.30 -4.10
C TYR A 7 -7.79 3.80 -4.35
N THR A 8 -8.87 3.10 -4.73
CA THR A 8 -8.85 1.64 -4.98
C THR A 8 -8.46 1.28 -6.42
N ARG A 9 -8.61 2.21 -7.38
CA ARG A 9 -8.11 2.08 -8.75
C ARG A 9 -7.00 3.07 -9.06
N ASN A 10 -6.31 3.61 -8.04
CA ASN A 10 -5.11 4.38 -8.29
C ASN A 10 -4.16 3.48 -9.11
N PRO A 11 -3.87 3.80 -10.39
CA PRO A 11 -3.03 2.97 -11.24
C PRO A 11 -1.66 2.71 -10.59
N PHE A 12 -1.22 3.64 -9.74
CA PHE A 12 -0.04 3.53 -8.89
C PHE A 12 -0.13 2.31 -7.96
N MET A 13 -1.16 2.22 -7.11
CA MET A 13 -1.30 1.14 -6.12
C MET A 13 -1.49 -0.23 -6.76
N VAL A 14 -2.21 -0.30 -7.88
CA VAL A 14 -2.35 -1.55 -8.66
C VAL A 14 -1.01 -1.98 -9.25
N GLY A 15 -0.22 -1.02 -9.76
CA GLY A 15 1.12 -1.26 -10.29
C GLY A 15 2.09 -1.78 -9.24
N TYR A 16 2.19 -1.11 -8.10
CA TYR A 16 3.12 -1.51 -7.05
C TYR A 16 2.73 -2.80 -6.35
N THR A 17 1.43 -3.04 -6.08
CA THR A 17 1.02 -4.33 -5.52
C THR A 17 1.33 -5.50 -6.46
N ARG A 18 1.21 -5.30 -7.77
CA ARG A 18 1.62 -6.29 -8.78
C ARG A 18 3.13 -6.53 -8.76
N GLU A 19 3.94 -5.47 -8.78
CA GLU A 19 5.39 -5.61 -8.75
C GLU A 19 5.88 -6.18 -7.40
N LEU A 20 5.26 -5.82 -6.28
CA LEU A 20 5.58 -6.36 -4.95
C LEU A 20 5.38 -7.89 -4.94
N LYS A 21 4.22 -8.34 -5.43
CA LYS A 21 3.91 -9.76 -5.57
C LYS A 21 4.91 -10.46 -6.47
N ARG A 22 5.36 -9.81 -7.54
CA ARG A 22 6.36 -10.36 -8.48
C ARG A 22 7.74 -10.46 -7.84
N ALA A 23 8.19 -9.44 -7.10
CA ALA A 23 9.47 -9.42 -6.41
C ALA A 23 9.54 -10.51 -5.32
N ILE A 24 8.48 -10.63 -4.50
CA ILE A 24 8.36 -11.68 -3.48
C ILE A 24 8.44 -13.07 -4.12
N ARG A 25 7.69 -13.31 -5.20
CA ARG A 25 7.71 -14.61 -5.92
C ARG A 25 9.08 -14.97 -6.49
N LYS A 26 9.92 -13.99 -6.78
CA LYS A 26 11.27 -14.18 -7.31
C LYS A 26 12.34 -14.26 -6.22
N ASN A 27 11.96 -14.18 -4.93
CA ASN A 27 12.89 -13.97 -3.82
C ASN A 27 13.81 -12.76 -4.03
N ASP A 28 13.37 -11.76 -4.80
CA ASP A 28 14.11 -10.54 -5.06
C ASP A 28 13.92 -9.60 -3.87
N THR A 29 14.72 -9.80 -2.84
CA THR A 29 14.59 -9.11 -1.56
C THR A 29 14.88 -7.61 -1.71
N PHE A 30 15.84 -7.25 -2.58
CA PHE A 30 16.15 -5.84 -2.86
C PHE A 30 14.95 -5.13 -3.47
N MET A 31 14.37 -5.71 -4.53
CA MET A 31 13.24 -5.09 -5.20
C MET A 31 11.96 -5.14 -4.37
N THR A 32 11.81 -6.17 -3.52
CA THR A 32 10.75 -6.23 -2.52
C THR A 32 10.82 -5.04 -1.57
N LYS A 33 12.02 -4.72 -1.03
CA LYS A 33 12.21 -3.56 -0.14
C LYS A 33 11.85 -2.25 -0.84
N ILE A 34 12.37 -2.01 -2.05
CA ILE A 34 12.08 -0.78 -2.82
C ILE A 34 10.58 -0.59 -3.05
N ILE A 35 9.91 -1.65 -3.50
CA ILE A 35 8.49 -1.55 -3.83
C ILE A 35 7.66 -1.41 -2.56
N LEU A 36 8.00 -2.14 -1.51
CA LEU A 36 7.32 -2.05 -0.22
C LEU A 36 7.41 -0.63 0.36
N ASP A 37 8.59 -0.02 0.35
CA ASP A 37 8.79 1.36 0.79
C ASP A 37 7.89 2.32 0.01
N LYS A 38 7.85 2.23 -1.32
CA LYS A 38 6.98 3.08 -2.15
C LYS A 38 5.48 2.93 -1.88
N VAL A 39 5.02 1.74 -1.51
CA VAL A 39 3.61 1.50 -1.15
C VAL A 39 3.31 2.09 0.22
N ILE A 40 4.26 2.00 1.16
CA ILE A 40 4.16 2.58 2.49
C ILE A 40 4.15 4.11 2.39
N ASP A 41 5.07 4.71 1.65
CA ASP A 41 5.13 6.17 1.44
C ASP A 41 3.79 6.71 0.89
N TRP A 42 3.18 6.00 -0.05
CA TRP A 42 1.86 6.36 -0.56
C TRP A 42 0.77 6.31 0.52
N TYR A 43 0.81 5.29 1.39
CA TYR A 43 -0.12 5.23 2.52
C TYR A 43 0.16 6.33 3.54
N ASP A 44 1.42 6.67 3.81
CA ASP A 44 1.78 7.77 4.72
C ASP A 44 1.14 9.09 4.27
N GLU A 45 1.11 9.34 2.96
CA GLU A 45 0.50 10.53 2.36
C GLU A 45 -1.05 10.49 2.34
N GLU A 46 -1.64 9.32 2.13
CA GLU A 46 -3.08 9.20 1.82
C GLU A 46 -3.95 8.64 2.93
N ILE A 47 -3.39 7.95 3.94
CA ILE A 47 -4.19 7.22 4.93
C ILE A 47 -5.11 8.15 5.73
N GLU A 48 -4.65 9.36 6.04
CA GLU A 48 -5.46 10.37 6.74
C GLU A 48 -6.64 10.83 5.86
N ASN A 49 -6.38 11.13 4.58
CA ASN A 49 -7.41 11.50 3.61
C ASN A 49 -8.45 10.38 3.46
N ILE A 50 -8.00 9.14 3.28
CA ILE A 50 -8.84 7.94 3.20
C ILE A 50 -9.69 7.80 4.45
N SER A 51 -9.12 8.02 5.64
CA SER A 51 -9.83 7.89 6.92
C SER A 51 -10.95 8.94 7.08
N LYS A 52 -10.75 10.15 6.56
CA LYS A 52 -11.68 11.28 6.69
C LYS A 52 -12.71 11.36 5.57
N ASP A 53 -12.43 10.76 4.41
CA ASP A 53 -13.31 10.79 3.24
C ASP A 53 -14.63 10.06 3.51
N GLN A 54 -15.76 10.76 3.52
CA GLN A 54 -17.07 10.17 3.84
C GLN A 54 -17.59 9.19 2.77
N TYR A 55 -17.01 9.21 1.58
CA TYR A 55 -17.41 8.34 0.48
C TYR A 55 -16.61 7.04 0.47
N VAL A 56 -15.44 6.97 1.10
CA VAL A 56 -14.65 5.73 1.17
C VAL A 56 -15.28 4.74 2.15
N PHE A 57 -15.81 3.63 1.66
CA PHE A 57 -16.47 2.60 2.49
C PHE A 57 -15.50 1.56 3.08
N ASN A 58 -14.29 1.44 2.53
CA ASN A 58 -13.31 0.40 2.90
C ASN A 58 -12.14 0.92 3.74
N LYS A 59 -12.33 1.99 4.52
CA LYS A 59 -11.29 2.63 5.35
C LYS A 59 -10.53 1.64 6.23
N ASN A 60 -11.27 0.78 6.93
CA ASN A 60 -10.70 -0.23 7.81
C ASN A 60 -9.83 -1.24 7.04
N MET A 61 -10.14 -1.53 5.77
CA MET A 61 -9.30 -2.42 4.96
C MET A 61 -8.00 -1.74 4.54
N HIS A 62 -8.03 -0.44 4.21
CA HIS A 62 -6.82 0.35 3.94
C HIS A 62 -5.91 0.41 5.17
N GLN A 63 -6.46 0.72 6.36
CA GLN A 63 -5.68 0.75 7.60
C GLN A 63 -5.06 -0.62 7.92
N LYS A 64 -5.84 -1.70 7.80
CA LYS A 64 -5.32 -3.07 8.03
C LYS A 64 -4.21 -3.42 7.03
N ALA A 65 -4.40 -3.12 5.75
CA ALA A 65 -3.39 -3.38 4.73
C ALA A 65 -2.10 -2.59 5.00
N TYR A 66 -2.22 -1.32 5.38
CA TYR A 66 -1.09 -0.48 5.73
C TYR A 66 -0.32 -1.04 6.94
N ASN A 67 -1.00 -1.44 8.00
CA ASN A 67 -0.36 -2.07 9.17
C ASN A 67 0.40 -3.35 8.79
N ILE A 68 -0.19 -4.21 7.96
CA ILE A 68 0.47 -5.45 7.47
C ILE A 68 1.76 -5.11 6.70
N LEU A 69 1.75 -4.06 5.89
CA LEU A 69 2.93 -3.64 5.13
C LEU A 69 4.04 -3.13 6.05
N LEU A 70 3.69 -2.35 7.08
CA LEU A 70 4.65 -1.88 8.09
C LEU A 70 5.27 -3.05 8.87
N GLU A 71 4.46 -4.00 9.32
CA GLU A 71 4.92 -5.21 10.01
C GLU A 71 5.85 -6.03 9.10
N TYR A 72 5.48 -6.20 7.84
CA TYR A 72 6.32 -6.90 6.88
C TYR A 72 7.66 -6.17 6.67
N ARG A 73 7.64 -4.83 6.55
CA ARG A 73 8.86 -4.04 6.41
C ARG A 73 9.80 -4.22 7.60
N GLN A 74 9.27 -4.18 8.83
CA GLN A 74 10.04 -4.41 10.05
C GLN A 74 10.67 -5.81 10.03
N SER A 75 9.92 -6.83 9.60
CA SER A 75 10.44 -8.21 9.52
C SER A 75 11.61 -8.39 8.53
N LEU A 76 11.79 -7.47 7.57
CA LEU A 76 12.89 -7.50 6.58
C LEU A 76 14.15 -6.75 7.05
N GLN A 77 14.08 -6.08 8.21
CA GLN A 77 15.19 -5.36 8.84
C GLN A 77 15.83 -6.15 10.00
N SER A 78 15.09 -7.10 10.57
CA SER A 78 15.52 -8.08 11.57
C SER A 78 16.38 -9.17 10.96
#